data_AF-A0A2K1KWG6-F1
#
_entry.id   AF-A0A2K1KWG6-F1
#
_cell.length_a   1.000
_cell.length_b   1.000
_cell.length_c   1.000
_cell.angle_alpha   90.00
_cell.angle_beta   90.00
_cell.angle_gamma   90.00
#
_symmetry.space_group_name_H-M   'P 1'
#
loop_
_entity.id
_entity.type
_entity.pdbx_description
1 polymer ?
#
loop_
_entity_poly.entity_id
_entity_poly.type
_entity_poly.pdbx_seq_one_letter_code
_entity_poly.pdbx_strand_id
1 'polypeptide(L)'
;MQGGASSSGGPGSLGQQVRQMGAPPGGGGGGSSAKRGKGPLGGTVRVGMRPKSVGANNAGGNASSAFKTTDVMPAAMRKKQKVAERRIPDKVAAVLPEGAVYTELVEFEARVDAALARKKLDIQEVMRLPPPVERVLRIHISNTFDNQTQNPNPPFQQHCAEPPPSWTLRIMGYVLESDDAEPVDGNGPKLANPSLPKMSSFFKRITIQLDPIHYPDNNTIVWDSARASEHVEGFEIKRRGNVECDVSIRLEMDHSPERFKLSPALAQVLGVEVDSRTHICAAVWQYIKIKKLQNHVDPTMIDCDAALRRIFGDERIKFASISARLHQHLSPLQPIHLQHRIKVSGSIPAGNACYDVSVNLPAPLLKEMNQFLTNIEKHRDIDLHDDVIENTIRKISEHRRRRAYFLGFSHSPVDFINGLVASQSRDLKMVVGQNNRNAEKERRSDFYNQPWVEDSVIRYLNRRPAKASEAPGIHP
;
A
#
# COMPACT_ATOMS: atom_id res chain seq x y z
N MET A 1 -65.60 -20.74 -20.31
CA MET A 1 -64.38 -21.00 -19.51
C MET A 1 -63.70 -19.66 -19.27
N GLN A 2 -63.48 -19.34 -17.99
CA GLN A 2 -62.56 -18.36 -17.33
C GLN A 2 -61.77 -17.40 -18.25
N GLY A 3 -61.60 -16.10 -18.01
CA GLY A 3 -61.93 -15.18 -16.91
C GLY A 3 -61.07 -13.88 -17.02
N GLY A 4 -61.43 -12.81 -16.30
CA GLY A 4 -60.58 -11.66 -15.89
C GLY A 4 -60.46 -10.46 -16.85
N ALA A 5 -61.19 -9.36 -16.65
CA ALA A 5 -60.87 -8.14 -15.85
C ALA A 5 -59.92 -7.13 -16.57
N SER A 6 -60.43 -5.99 -17.10
CA SER A 6 -60.61 -4.66 -16.45
C SER A 6 -59.29 -3.87 -16.30
N SER A 7 -58.96 -2.88 -17.13
CA SER A 7 -59.36 -1.45 -17.17
C SER A 7 -58.64 -0.48 -16.21
N SER A 8 -58.04 0.57 -16.80
CA SER A 8 -57.98 2.01 -16.38
C SER A 8 -56.85 2.57 -15.50
N GLY A 9 -56.43 3.81 -15.86
CA GLY A 9 -55.70 4.84 -15.08
C GLY A 9 -54.18 4.73 -15.15
N GLY A 10 -53.35 5.70 -15.57
CA GLY A 10 -53.39 7.17 -15.64
C GLY A 10 -52.02 7.68 -15.13
N PRO A 11 -51.27 8.58 -15.79
CA PRO A 11 -49.94 8.96 -15.32
C PRO A 11 -50.01 10.07 -14.27
N GLY A 12 -49.48 9.77 -13.08
CA GLY A 12 -49.37 10.69 -11.94
C GLY A 12 -48.21 11.67 -12.06
N SER A 13 -48.52 12.92 -11.69
CA SER A 13 -47.69 14.11 -11.64
C SER A 13 -46.48 14.00 -10.70
N LEU A 14 -45.29 14.41 -11.17
CA LEU A 14 -44.11 14.62 -10.34
C LEU A 14 -44.20 16.00 -9.67
N GLY A 15 -44.52 16.01 -8.38
CA GLY A 15 -44.46 17.18 -7.51
C GLY A 15 -43.02 17.60 -7.21
N GLN A 16 -42.67 18.79 -7.70
CA GLN A 16 -41.47 19.56 -7.38
C GLN A 16 -41.62 20.13 -5.95
N GLN A 17 -40.72 19.82 -5.03
CA GLN A 17 -40.69 20.47 -3.70
C GLN A 17 -39.40 21.28 -3.55
N VAL A 18 -39.54 22.57 -3.87
CA VAL A 18 -38.60 23.65 -3.56
C VAL A 18 -38.73 24.00 -2.09
N ARG A 19 -37.65 23.88 -1.30
CA ARG A 19 -37.56 24.49 0.03
C ARG A 19 -36.95 25.88 -0.07
N GLN A 20 -37.81 26.89 0.01
CA GLN A 20 -37.46 28.26 0.35
C GLN A 20 -37.00 28.33 1.82
N MET A 21 -35.87 28.99 2.07
CA MET A 21 -35.51 29.52 3.39
C MET A 21 -35.70 31.03 3.33
N GLY A 22 -36.62 31.54 4.16
CA GLY A 22 -36.99 32.93 4.25
C GLY A 22 -35.99 33.77 5.05
N ALA A 23 -35.89 35.05 4.68
CA ALA A 23 -35.52 36.15 5.57
C ALA A 23 -36.67 36.41 6.57
N PRO A 24 -36.43 37.03 7.73
CA PRO A 24 -36.49 38.50 7.85
C PRO A 24 -35.61 39.05 9.03
N PRO A 25 -35.85 40.26 9.58
CA PRO A 25 -35.63 41.59 9.02
C PRO A 25 -34.66 42.46 9.88
N GLY A 26 -34.39 43.69 9.44
CA GLY A 26 -33.47 44.63 10.08
C GLY A 26 -34.07 45.62 11.10
N GLY A 27 -33.16 46.45 11.63
CA GLY A 27 -33.36 47.61 12.53
C GLY A 27 -32.59 47.43 13.85
N GLY A 28 -31.76 48.31 14.39
CA GLY A 28 -31.33 49.68 14.10
C GLY A 28 -30.80 50.28 15.42
N GLY A 29 -29.72 51.08 15.38
CA GLY A 29 -29.44 52.11 16.40
C GLY A 29 -28.20 52.01 17.31
N GLY A 30 -27.36 53.07 17.27
CA GLY A 30 -26.57 53.66 18.38
C GLY A 30 -25.24 52.98 18.76
N GLY A 31 -24.06 53.58 18.52
CA GLY A 31 -23.38 54.59 19.38
C GLY A 31 -22.52 53.89 20.45
N SER A 32 -21.27 54.21 20.82
CA SER A 32 -20.42 55.39 20.70
C SER A 32 -18.97 55.01 21.06
N SER A 33 -17.99 55.77 20.54
CA SER A 33 -16.68 56.17 21.08
C SER A 33 -15.95 55.36 22.19
N ALA A 34 -14.65 55.07 22.01
CA ALA A 34 -13.55 55.93 22.53
C ALA A 34 -12.13 55.27 22.57
N LYS A 35 -11.16 56.00 21.98
CA LYS A 35 -9.80 56.38 22.47
C LYS A 35 -8.64 55.37 22.71
N ARG A 36 -7.54 55.70 21.98
CA ARG A 36 -6.12 55.92 22.39
C ARG A 36 -5.28 54.69 22.80
N GLY A 37 -4.00 54.56 22.41
CA GLY A 37 -3.15 55.49 21.67
C GLY A 37 -1.68 55.06 21.49
N LYS A 38 -0.91 56.01 20.93
CA LYS A 38 0.56 56.25 20.96
C LYS A 38 1.51 55.20 20.36
N GLY A 39 2.31 55.64 19.36
CA GLY A 39 3.54 54.99 18.85
C GLY A 39 4.75 55.20 19.78
N PRO A 40 6.04 55.27 19.32
CA PRO A 40 6.49 55.43 17.92
C PRO A 40 7.79 54.68 17.46
N LEU A 41 7.98 54.68 16.14
CA LEU A 41 9.19 54.94 15.30
C LEU A 41 10.57 54.27 15.50
N GLY A 42 11.13 53.86 14.34
CA GLY A 42 12.57 53.81 14.00
C GLY A 42 12.99 52.45 13.43
N GLY A 43 13.66 52.26 12.29
CA GLY A 43 14.23 53.13 11.27
C GLY A 43 15.03 52.26 10.28
N THR A 44 15.19 52.76 9.05
CA THR A 44 16.26 52.48 8.06
C THR A 44 16.40 51.11 7.38
N VAL A 45 16.19 51.15 6.06
CA VAL A 45 16.67 50.23 5.02
C VAL A 45 18.15 50.52 4.73
N ARG A 46 18.99 49.48 4.57
CA ARG A 46 20.21 49.53 3.76
C ARG A 46 20.44 48.23 2.99
N VAL A 47 20.71 48.44 1.70
CA VAL A 47 21.20 47.50 0.69
C VAL A 47 22.72 47.35 0.85
N GLY A 48 23.27 46.14 0.64
CA GLY A 48 24.70 45.87 0.46
C GLY A 48 24.90 44.46 -0.10
N MET A 49 25.14 44.32 -1.40
CA MET A 49 26.47 44.15 -2.03
C MET A 49 27.21 42.86 -1.61
N ARG A 50 27.28 41.92 -2.56
CA ARG A 50 28.25 40.82 -2.61
C ARG A 50 29.67 41.36 -2.88
N PRO A 51 30.70 40.66 -2.41
CA PRO A 51 31.94 40.54 -3.16
C PRO A 51 32.27 39.07 -3.52
N LYS A 52 32.97 38.92 -4.65
CA LYS A 52 33.66 37.71 -5.09
C LYS A 52 35.15 37.85 -4.72
N SER A 53 35.80 36.77 -4.32
CA SER A 53 37.25 36.54 -4.44
C SER A 53 37.50 35.02 -4.37
N VAL A 54 37.92 34.39 -5.47
CA VAL A 54 39.30 34.01 -5.83
C VAL A 54 39.93 33.03 -4.83
N GLY A 55 40.29 31.85 -5.33
CA GLY A 55 40.78 30.72 -4.55
C GLY A 55 42.31 30.62 -4.41
N ALA A 56 42.73 29.61 -3.64
CA ALA A 56 44.04 28.96 -3.70
C ALA A 56 44.03 27.67 -2.86
N ASN A 57 45.01 26.83 -3.14
CA ASN A 57 45.12 25.40 -2.91
C ASN A 57 45.64 24.94 -1.53
N ASN A 58 45.13 23.78 -1.11
CA ASN A 58 45.82 22.57 -0.59
C ASN A 58 46.41 22.45 0.83
N ALA A 59 46.29 21.20 1.32
CA ALA A 59 47.08 20.44 2.31
C ALA A 59 46.64 20.36 3.80
N GLY A 60 46.19 19.15 4.17
CA GLY A 60 46.79 18.36 5.26
C GLY A 60 46.18 18.41 6.67
N GLY A 61 45.79 17.22 7.20
CA GLY A 61 46.01 16.89 8.62
C GLY A 61 44.81 16.76 9.56
N ASN A 62 44.34 15.50 9.71
CA ASN A 62 43.93 14.77 10.92
C ASN A 62 42.99 15.36 12.02
N ALA A 63 41.95 14.56 12.28
CA ALA A 63 41.35 14.18 13.58
C ALA A 63 40.85 15.26 14.58
N SER A 64 39.54 15.33 14.78
CA SER A 64 38.89 15.08 16.09
C SER A 64 37.37 15.26 16.02
N SER A 65 36.68 14.35 16.70
CA SER A 65 35.23 14.27 16.89
C SER A 65 34.70 15.38 17.80
N ALA A 66 33.67 16.10 17.35
CA ALA A 66 32.82 16.89 18.23
C ALA A 66 31.38 16.93 17.70
N PHE A 67 30.46 16.64 18.62
CA PHE A 67 29.01 16.52 18.47
C PHE A 67 28.37 17.67 17.68
N LYS A 68 27.56 17.35 16.66
CA LYS A 68 26.59 18.28 16.06
C LYS A 68 25.18 17.79 16.37
N THR A 69 24.47 18.60 17.14
CA THR A 69 23.02 18.61 17.27
C THR A 69 22.37 18.73 15.90
N THR A 70 21.52 17.76 15.57
CA THR A 70 20.76 17.70 14.32
C THR A 70 19.67 18.76 14.29
N ASP A 71 19.94 19.88 13.62
CA ASP A 71 18.90 20.77 13.10
C ASP A 71 18.12 20.03 12.01
N VAL A 72 16.86 19.71 12.31
CA VAL A 72 15.89 19.15 11.36
C VAL A 72 15.53 20.26 10.39
N MET A 73 16.24 20.33 9.26
CA MET A 73 15.76 21.08 8.11
C MET A 73 14.49 20.39 7.57
N PRO A 74 13.36 21.10 7.41
CA PRO A 74 12.18 20.52 6.82
C PRO A 74 12.49 20.16 5.36
N ALA A 75 12.25 18.90 5.02
CA ALA A 75 12.37 18.36 3.68
C ALA A 75 11.70 19.32 2.67
N ALA A 76 12.45 19.70 1.64
CA ALA A 76 11.94 20.50 0.55
C ALA A 76 10.65 19.86 0.03
N MET A 77 9.52 20.54 0.22
CA MET A 77 8.26 20.14 -0.40
C MET A 77 8.54 19.98 -1.89
N ARG A 78 8.41 18.74 -2.39
CA ARG A 78 8.29 18.48 -3.81
C ARG A 78 7.24 19.44 -4.33
N LYS A 79 7.66 20.41 -5.15
CA LYS A 79 6.73 21.32 -5.84
C LYS A 79 5.67 20.43 -6.46
N LYS A 80 4.42 20.57 -6.01
CA LYS A 80 3.27 19.90 -6.65
C LYS A 80 3.42 20.16 -8.14
N GLN A 81 3.62 19.07 -8.90
CA GLN A 81 3.63 19.08 -10.34
C GLN A 81 2.37 19.84 -10.76
N LYS A 82 2.56 20.96 -11.45
CA LYS A 82 1.47 21.79 -11.95
C LYS A 82 0.55 20.84 -12.71
N VAL A 83 -0.72 20.73 -12.29
CA VAL A 83 -1.70 19.88 -12.99
C VAL A 83 -1.62 20.27 -14.46
N ALA A 84 -1.11 19.36 -15.28
CA ALA A 84 -0.90 19.61 -16.70
C ALA A 84 -2.24 20.06 -17.27
N GLU A 85 -2.25 21.21 -17.92
CA GLU A 85 -3.47 21.82 -18.45
C GLU A 85 -3.86 21.05 -19.73
N ARG A 86 -4.31 19.79 -19.53
CA ARG A 86 -4.72 18.85 -20.59
C ARG A 86 -6.13 19.13 -21.10
N ARG A 87 -6.87 20.06 -20.49
CA ARG A 87 -8.21 20.42 -20.97
C ARG A 87 -8.12 21.55 -21.99
N ILE A 88 -8.74 21.33 -23.15
CA ILE A 88 -8.95 22.39 -24.14
C ILE A 88 -9.89 23.43 -23.52
N PRO A 89 -9.56 24.74 -23.54
CA PRO A 89 -10.45 25.76 -23.00
C PRO A 89 -11.81 25.75 -23.71
N ASP A 90 -12.92 25.82 -22.96
CA ASP A 90 -14.30 25.65 -23.45
C ASP A 90 -14.63 26.50 -24.69
N LYS A 91 -14.07 27.70 -24.75
CA LYS A 91 -14.31 28.61 -25.85
C LYS A 91 -13.71 28.07 -27.18
N VAL A 92 -12.73 27.14 -27.14
CA VAL A 92 -12.05 26.54 -28.31
C VAL A 92 -12.90 25.37 -28.82
N ALA A 93 -13.48 24.61 -27.89
CA ALA A 93 -14.39 23.50 -28.20
C ALA A 93 -15.62 23.97 -29.01
N ALA A 94 -16.08 25.21 -28.81
CA ALA A 94 -17.17 25.79 -29.61
C ALA A 94 -16.81 26.07 -31.08
N VAL A 95 -15.52 26.14 -31.43
CA VAL A 95 -15.04 26.47 -32.79
C VAL A 95 -14.55 25.22 -33.53
N LEU A 96 -14.23 24.14 -32.81
CA LEU A 96 -13.71 22.88 -33.35
C LEU A 96 -14.60 21.72 -32.90
N PRO A 97 -15.43 21.13 -33.79
CA PRO A 97 -16.29 20.01 -33.44
C PRO A 97 -15.49 18.77 -32.96
N GLU A 98 -14.26 18.59 -33.43
CA GLU A 98 -13.35 17.52 -33.01
C GLU A 98 -12.82 17.72 -31.57
N GLY A 99 -12.96 18.91 -30.99
CA GLY A 99 -12.59 19.17 -29.60
C GLY A 99 -13.47 18.43 -28.57
N ALA A 100 -14.69 18.06 -28.95
CA ALA A 100 -15.57 17.24 -28.13
C ALA A 100 -15.03 15.81 -27.99
N VAL A 101 -14.54 15.22 -29.09
CA VAL A 101 -13.93 13.88 -29.10
C VAL A 101 -12.68 13.85 -28.24
N TYR A 102 -11.84 14.87 -28.31
CA TYR A 102 -10.67 14.98 -27.43
C TYR A 102 -11.06 15.02 -25.94
N THR A 103 -12.13 15.76 -25.60
CA THR A 103 -12.61 15.84 -24.21
C THR A 103 -13.12 14.48 -23.73
N GLU A 104 -13.85 13.74 -24.58
CA GLU A 104 -14.29 12.38 -24.29
C GLU A 104 -13.10 11.42 -24.10
N LEU A 105 -12.07 11.52 -24.92
CA LEU A 105 -10.84 10.73 -24.77
C LEU A 105 -10.12 11.01 -23.45
N VAL A 106 -10.03 12.27 -23.03
CA VAL A 106 -9.45 12.65 -21.72
C VAL A 106 -10.29 12.09 -20.56
N GLU A 107 -11.61 12.10 -20.67
CA GLU A 107 -12.49 11.50 -19.66
C GLU A 107 -12.39 9.97 -19.64
N PHE A 108 -12.24 9.34 -20.81
CA PHE A 108 -11.99 7.91 -20.93
C PHE A 108 -10.63 7.53 -20.32
N GLU A 109 -9.56 8.25 -20.64
CA GLU A 109 -8.22 8.11 -20.05
C GLU A 109 -8.31 8.16 -18.51
N ALA A 110 -8.97 9.20 -17.96
CA ALA A 110 -9.14 9.33 -16.52
C ALA A 110 -9.87 8.14 -15.87
N ARG A 111 -10.83 7.51 -16.57
CA ARG A 111 -11.51 6.29 -16.10
C ARG A 111 -10.59 5.08 -16.14
N VAL A 112 -9.79 4.94 -17.20
CA VAL A 112 -8.80 3.86 -17.33
C VAL A 112 -7.73 3.98 -16.24
N ASP A 113 -7.19 5.17 -16.02
CA ASP A 113 -6.20 5.45 -14.97
C ASP A 113 -6.76 5.16 -13.57
N ALA A 114 -8.00 5.56 -13.30
CA ALA A 114 -8.65 5.26 -12.04
C ALA A 114 -8.85 3.75 -11.84
N ALA A 115 -9.23 3.02 -12.89
CA ALA A 115 -9.36 1.57 -12.85
C ALA A 115 -8.00 0.88 -12.65
N LEU A 116 -6.96 1.33 -13.34
CA LEU A 116 -5.60 0.81 -13.22
C LEU A 116 -5.03 1.08 -11.82
N ALA A 117 -5.19 2.29 -11.29
CA ALA A 117 -4.77 2.65 -9.94
C ALA A 117 -5.49 1.80 -8.87
N ARG A 118 -6.80 1.57 -9.02
CA ARG A 118 -7.55 0.67 -8.15
C ARG A 118 -7.00 -0.75 -8.23
N LYS A 119 -6.78 -1.28 -9.44
CA LYS A 119 -6.22 -2.62 -9.62
C LYS A 119 -4.79 -2.76 -9.09
N LYS A 120 -3.97 -1.72 -9.20
CA LYS A 120 -2.64 -1.67 -8.58
C LYS A 120 -2.74 -1.85 -7.07
N LEU A 121 -3.67 -1.14 -6.42
CA LEU A 121 -3.90 -1.27 -4.98
C LEU A 121 -4.44 -2.65 -4.60
N ASP A 122 -5.41 -3.18 -5.35
CA ASP A 122 -5.95 -4.54 -5.12
C ASP A 122 -4.82 -5.59 -5.19
N ILE A 123 -3.94 -5.50 -6.19
CA ILE A 123 -2.79 -6.40 -6.37
C ILE A 123 -1.78 -6.25 -5.23
N GLN A 124 -1.47 -5.02 -4.82
CA GLN A 124 -0.59 -4.76 -3.68
C GLN A 124 -1.15 -5.31 -2.37
N GLU A 125 -2.48 -5.25 -2.17
CA GLU A 125 -3.14 -5.83 -1.01
C GLU A 125 -3.06 -7.35 -1.00
N VAL A 126 -3.34 -8.00 -2.14
CA VAL A 126 -3.20 -9.47 -2.29
C VAL A 126 -1.75 -9.90 -2.11
N MET A 127 -0.78 -9.12 -2.58
CA MET A 127 0.64 -9.41 -2.37
C MET A 127 1.07 -9.30 -0.90
N ARG A 128 0.39 -8.48 -0.09
CA ARG A 128 0.66 -8.38 1.34
C ARG A 128 0.21 -9.63 2.11
N LEU A 129 -0.88 -10.25 1.66
CA LEU A 129 -1.47 -11.45 2.25
C LEU A 129 -1.81 -12.44 1.13
N PRO A 130 -0.79 -13.13 0.57
CA PRO A 130 -1.03 -14.08 -0.50
C PRO A 130 -1.95 -15.20 -0.01
N PRO A 131 -3.02 -15.54 -0.75
CA PRO A 131 -3.83 -16.70 -0.40
C PRO A 131 -2.98 -17.96 -0.53
N PRO A 132 -2.87 -18.79 0.52
CA PRO A 132 -2.16 -20.04 0.42
C PRO A 132 -2.94 -20.99 -0.50
N VAL A 133 -2.20 -21.75 -1.30
CA VAL A 133 -2.74 -22.80 -2.14
C VAL A 133 -2.47 -24.14 -1.46
N GLU A 134 -3.52 -24.86 -1.09
CA GLU A 134 -3.38 -26.20 -0.51
C GLU A 134 -2.96 -27.20 -1.59
N ARG A 135 -1.93 -27.98 -1.28
CA ARG A 135 -1.42 -29.10 -2.10
C ARG A 135 -1.10 -30.29 -1.22
N VAL A 136 -0.95 -31.46 -1.82
CA VAL A 136 -0.59 -32.67 -1.10
C VAL A 136 0.91 -32.93 -1.30
N LEU A 137 1.66 -32.95 -0.21
CA LEU A 137 3.02 -33.46 -0.15
C LEU A 137 2.96 -34.96 0.13
N ARG A 138 3.46 -35.76 -0.81
CA ARG A 138 3.57 -37.21 -0.63
C ARG A 138 4.96 -37.57 -0.14
N ILE A 139 5.03 -38.21 1.02
CA ILE A 139 6.25 -38.64 1.69
C ILE A 139 6.41 -40.16 1.52
N HIS A 140 7.52 -40.57 0.93
CA HIS A 140 7.92 -41.96 0.76
C HIS A 140 9.00 -42.33 1.76
N ILE A 141 8.75 -43.37 2.53
CA ILE A 141 9.73 -43.93 3.46
C ILE A 141 10.11 -45.33 2.96
N SER A 142 11.38 -45.47 2.60
CA SER A 142 11.97 -46.71 2.09
C SER A 142 13.28 -47.00 2.80
N ASN A 143 13.65 -48.27 2.85
CA ASN A 143 14.89 -48.72 3.46
C ASN A 143 15.65 -49.64 2.49
N THR A 144 16.96 -49.47 2.42
CA THR A 144 17.87 -50.31 1.64
C THR A 144 18.97 -50.84 2.57
N PHE A 145 19.39 -52.09 2.42
CA PHE A 145 20.42 -52.70 3.25
C PHE A 145 21.58 -53.22 2.39
N ASP A 146 22.80 -53.10 2.91
CA ASP A 146 24.04 -53.54 2.27
C ASP A 146 24.81 -54.50 3.21
N ASN A 147 25.51 -55.46 2.63
CA ASN A 147 26.46 -56.36 3.32
C ASN A 147 25.86 -57.15 4.50
N GLN A 148 24.59 -57.54 4.40
CA GLN A 148 23.88 -58.28 5.46
C GLN A 148 24.22 -59.79 5.47
N THR A 149 24.66 -60.35 4.34
CA THR A 149 25.10 -61.74 4.23
C THR A 149 26.61 -61.83 4.31
N GLN A 150 27.16 -62.36 5.42
CA GLN A 150 28.54 -62.85 5.43
C GLN A 150 28.64 -64.02 4.46
N ASN A 151 29.49 -63.90 3.44
CA ASN A 151 29.77 -65.01 2.54
C ASN A 151 30.55 -66.08 3.32
N PRO A 152 30.06 -67.33 3.46
CA PRO A 152 30.73 -68.35 4.28
C PRO A 152 32.02 -68.92 3.65
N ASN A 153 32.37 -68.53 2.42
CA ASN A 153 33.63 -68.90 1.76
C ASN A 153 34.29 -67.65 1.15
N PRO A 154 35.34 -67.09 1.76
CA PRO A 154 36.15 -66.07 1.09
C PRO A 154 37.03 -66.76 0.02
N PRO A 155 36.96 -66.40 -1.27
CA PRO A 155 38.03 -66.77 -2.18
C PRO A 155 39.34 -66.14 -1.68
N PHE A 156 40.38 -66.96 -1.67
CA PHE A 156 41.69 -66.70 -1.08
C PHE A 156 42.46 -65.62 -1.86
N GLN A 157 41.96 -64.37 -1.92
CA GLN A 157 42.63 -63.16 -2.42
C GLN A 157 41.67 -61.97 -2.40
N GLN A 158 41.48 -61.33 -1.24
CA GLN A 158 41.07 -59.93 -1.18
C GLN A 158 41.44 -59.32 0.18
N HIS A 159 42.62 -58.68 0.22
CA HIS A 159 43.03 -57.78 1.30
C HIS A 159 42.29 -56.43 1.17
N CYS A 160 40.97 -56.45 1.21
CA CYS A 160 40.14 -55.27 1.46
C CYS A 160 39.11 -55.67 2.49
N ALA A 161 39.10 -55.01 3.65
CA ALA A 161 38.14 -55.26 4.71
C ALA A 161 36.72 -55.16 4.12
N GLU A 162 35.93 -56.24 4.17
CA GLU A 162 34.52 -56.18 3.80
C GLU A 162 33.83 -55.08 4.62
N PRO A 163 33.05 -54.18 4.00
CA PRO A 163 32.43 -53.11 4.74
C PRO A 163 31.38 -53.69 5.71
N PRO A 164 31.31 -53.20 6.95
CA PRO A 164 30.40 -53.74 7.97
C PRO A 164 28.93 -53.67 7.52
N PRO A 165 28.06 -54.59 7.99
CA PRO A 165 26.64 -54.62 7.64
C PRO A 165 26.00 -53.28 7.95
N SER A 166 25.29 -52.72 6.97
CA SER A 166 24.68 -51.41 7.10
C SER A 166 23.29 -51.37 6.49
N TRP A 167 22.48 -50.46 6.99
CA TRP A 167 21.18 -50.13 6.45
C TRP A 167 21.12 -48.63 6.22
N THR A 168 20.28 -48.26 5.26
CA THR A 168 20.09 -46.89 4.80
C THR A 168 18.61 -46.59 4.71
N LEU A 169 18.14 -45.69 5.56
CA LEU A 169 16.77 -45.19 5.54
C LEU A 169 16.68 -43.97 4.63
N ARG A 170 15.77 -43.99 3.67
CA ARG A 170 15.49 -42.90 2.74
C ARG A 170 14.08 -42.37 2.96
N ILE A 171 14.00 -41.09 3.31
CA ILE A 171 12.76 -40.34 3.47
C ILE A 171 12.73 -39.31 2.34
N MET A 172 11.90 -39.53 1.33
CA MET A 172 11.76 -38.63 0.17
C MET A 172 10.39 -37.97 0.20
N GLY A 173 10.28 -36.74 -0.28
CA GLY A 173 8.97 -36.10 -0.43
C GLY A 173 8.87 -35.26 -1.69
N TYR A 174 7.74 -35.36 -2.35
CA TYR A 174 7.42 -34.55 -3.52
C TYR A 174 5.99 -34.03 -3.44
N VAL A 175 5.80 -32.79 -3.90
CA VAL A 175 4.48 -32.17 -3.98
C VAL A 175 3.76 -32.76 -5.18
N LEU A 176 2.54 -33.24 -4.96
CA LEU A 176 1.65 -33.67 -6.03
C LEU A 176 1.06 -32.44 -6.73
N GLU A 177 1.20 -32.41 -8.05
CA GLU A 177 0.44 -31.49 -8.89
C GLU A 177 -1.00 -32.00 -8.98
N SER A 178 -1.95 -31.07 -8.90
CA SER A 178 -3.39 -31.36 -9.03
C SER A 178 -3.67 -32.03 -10.39
N ASP A 179 -4.54 -33.05 -10.37
CA ASP A 179 -4.93 -33.91 -11.51
C ASP A 179 -5.55 -33.17 -12.72
N ASP A 180 -5.73 -31.84 -12.68
CA ASP A 180 -6.26 -31.03 -13.78
C ASP A 180 -5.25 -30.80 -14.93
N ALA A 181 -4.03 -31.35 -14.83
CA ALA A 181 -3.12 -31.44 -15.96
C ALA A 181 -3.30 -32.79 -16.65
N GLU A 182 -4.12 -32.81 -17.70
CA GLU A 182 -4.24 -33.94 -18.64
C GLU A 182 -2.87 -34.57 -18.91
N PRO A 183 -2.71 -35.89 -18.74
CA PRO A 183 -1.43 -36.56 -18.94
C PRO A 183 -1.12 -36.64 -20.45
N VAL A 184 -0.33 -35.68 -20.94
CA VAL A 184 0.43 -35.90 -22.18
C VAL A 184 1.58 -36.84 -21.82
N ASP A 185 1.42 -38.08 -22.27
CA ASP A 185 2.39 -39.17 -22.33
C ASP A 185 2.70 -39.93 -21.02
N GLY A 186 2.17 -41.15 -20.99
CA GLY A 186 2.56 -42.19 -20.05
C GLY A 186 3.97 -42.69 -20.35
N ASN A 187 4.95 -42.23 -19.56
CA ASN A 187 6.11 -43.04 -19.22
C ASN A 187 6.89 -42.43 -18.03
N GLY A 188 7.00 -43.20 -16.95
CA GLY A 188 7.92 -42.96 -15.84
C GLY A 188 7.39 -42.07 -14.70
N PRO A 189 7.95 -42.21 -13.48
CA PRO A 189 7.63 -41.33 -12.37
C PRO A 189 8.01 -39.89 -12.74
N LYS A 190 7.04 -38.98 -12.76
CA LYS A 190 7.23 -37.54 -13.05
C LYS A 190 8.38 -37.02 -12.16
N LEU A 191 9.52 -36.70 -12.78
CA LEU A 191 10.61 -35.99 -12.10
C LEU A 191 10.07 -34.64 -11.62
N ALA A 192 10.42 -34.28 -10.39
CA ALA A 192 9.99 -33.06 -9.72
C ALA A 192 10.17 -31.82 -10.61
N ASN A 193 9.12 -31.01 -10.76
CA ASN A 193 9.25 -29.70 -11.39
C ASN A 193 10.18 -28.82 -10.54
N PRO A 194 11.28 -28.28 -11.10
CA PRO A 194 12.28 -27.53 -10.33
C PRO A 194 11.77 -26.19 -9.78
N SER A 195 10.55 -25.79 -10.15
CA SER A 195 9.86 -24.61 -9.64
C SER A 195 9.08 -24.86 -8.34
N LEU A 196 8.82 -26.12 -7.96
CA LEU A 196 8.13 -26.45 -6.72
C LEU A 196 9.12 -26.42 -5.54
N PRO A 197 8.70 -25.95 -4.36
CA PRO A 197 9.57 -25.98 -3.20
C PRO A 197 9.83 -27.41 -2.75
N LYS A 198 11.07 -27.64 -2.32
CA LYS A 198 11.58 -28.94 -1.87
C LYS A 198 10.93 -29.36 -0.54
N MET A 199 10.87 -30.67 -0.27
CA MET A 199 10.25 -31.26 0.93
C MET A 199 10.68 -30.56 2.23
N SER A 200 11.97 -30.34 2.43
CA SER A 200 12.48 -29.77 3.69
C SER A 200 11.96 -28.35 3.97
N SER A 201 11.50 -27.61 2.96
CA SER A 201 10.96 -26.26 3.15
C SER A 201 9.64 -26.24 3.94
N PHE A 202 8.96 -27.39 4.05
CA PHE A 202 7.67 -27.50 4.75
C PHE A 202 7.82 -27.90 6.22
N PHE A 203 9.02 -28.24 6.68
CA PHE A 203 9.26 -28.76 8.02
C PHE A 203 10.20 -27.84 8.79
N LYS A 204 9.80 -27.51 10.02
CA LYS A 204 10.65 -26.78 10.96
C LYS A 204 11.72 -27.69 11.53
N ARG A 205 11.33 -28.93 11.89
CA ARG A 205 12.21 -29.90 12.52
C ARG A 205 11.78 -31.33 12.19
N ILE A 206 12.76 -32.19 11.92
CA ILE A 206 12.56 -33.62 11.69
C ILE A 206 13.41 -34.37 12.71
N THR A 207 12.78 -35.21 13.51
CA THR A 207 13.46 -36.01 14.53
C THR A 207 13.22 -37.48 14.26
N ILE A 208 14.30 -38.24 14.08
CA ILE A 208 14.28 -39.67 13.84
C ILE A 208 14.84 -40.34 15.09
N GLN A 209 14.01 -41.11 15.77
CA GLN A 209 14.37 -41.89 16.95
C GLN A 209 14.46 -43.36 16.57
N LEU A 210 15.68 -43.89 16.67
CA LEU A 210 15.98 -45.30 16.57
C LEU A 210 15.76 -45.96 17.94
N ASP A 211 15.53 -47.27 17.93
CA ASP A 211 15.38 -48.05 19.16
C ASP A 211 16.63 -47.92 20.07
N PRO A 212 16.48 -47.41 21.31
CA PRO A 212 17.57 -47.26 22.26
C PRO A 212 18.30 -48.56 22.60
N ILE A 213 17.63 -49.72 22.47
CA ILE A 213 18.20 -51.03 22.77
C ILE A 213 19.34 -51.36 21.79
N HIS A 214 19.15 -51.00 20.52
CA HIS A 214 20.10 -51.31 19.45
C HIS A 214 21.14 -50.20 19.24
N TYR A 215 20.84 -48.96 19.65
CA TYR A 215 21.69 -47.78 19.43
C TYR A 215 21.79 -46.86 20.67
N PRO A 216 22.52 -47.25 21.74
CA PRO A 216 22.55 -46.51 22.99
C PRO A 216 23.16 -45.09 22.89
N ASP A 217 24.21 -44.91 22.09
CA ASP A 217 24.97 -43.64 22.03
C ASP A 217 24.48 -42.66 20.94
N ASN A 218 23.68 -43.13 19.97
CA ASN A 218 23.31 -42.36 18.77
C ASN A 218 21.90 -42.73 18.25
N ASN A 219 20.94 -42.88 19.16
CA ASN A 219 19.56 -43.22 18.81
C ASN A 219 18.78 -42.07 18.17
N THR A 220 19.15 -40.81 18.40
CA THR A 220 18.34 -39.66 17.98
C THR A 220 19.07 -38.82 16.94
N ILE A 221 18.43 -38.64 15.78
CA ILE A 221 18.91 -37.79 14.70
C ILE A 221 17.93 -36.63 14.55
N VAL A 222 18.41 -35.40 14.70
CA VAL A 222 17.59 -34.18 14.62
C VAL A 222 18.09 -33.32 13.46
N TRP A 223 17.18 -33.02 12.54
CA TRP A 223 17.36 -32.00 11.51
C TRP A 223 16.48 -30.80 11.83
N ASP A 224 17.05 -29.60 11.73
CA ASP A 224 16.38 -28.33 12.03
C ASP A 224 16.54 -27.39 10.84
N SER A 225 15.44 -26.86 10.31
CA SER A 225 15.46 -26.00 9.13
C SER A 225 16.19 -24.68 9.39
N ALA A 226 16.21 -24.19 10.64
CA ALA A 226 16.91 -22.94 10.97
C ALA A 226 18.45 -23.06 10.86
N ARG A 227 18.98 -24.29 10.87
CA ARG A 227 20.42 -24.58 10.77
C ARG A 227 20.84 -25.03 9.37
N ALA A 228 19.89 -25.38 8.52
CA ALA A 228 20.16 -25.85 7.17
C ALA A 228 20.49 -24.68 6.23
N SER A 229 21.54 -24.83 5.41
CA SER A 229 21.92 -23.83 4.40
C SER A 229 21.06 -23.91 3.14
N GLU A 230 20.59 -25.11 2.80
CA GLU A 230 19.75 -25.37 1.63
C GLU A 230 18.61 -26.31 1.96
N HIS A 231 17.51 -26.14 1.23
CA HIS A 231 16.41 -27.09 1.25
C HIS A 231 16.73 -28.32 0.38
N VAL A 232 16.30 -29.50 0.83
CA VAL A 232 16.54 -30.82 0.23
C VAL A 232 15.21 -31.56 0.04
N GLU A 233 15.13 -32.41 -0.97
CA GLU A 233 13.93 -33.21 -1.30
C GLU A 233 13.80 -34.49 -0.47
N GLY A 234 14.90 -34.95 0.13
CA GLY A 234 14.91 -36.14 0.94
C GLY A 234 16.10 -36.24 1.88
N PHE A 235 15.96 -37.13 2.85
CA PHE A 235 16.99 -37.43 3.85
C PHE A 235 17.41 -38.88 3.69
N GLU A 236 18.72 -39.10 3.61
CA GLU A 236 19.34 -40.42 3.58
C GLU A 236 20.17 -40.61 4.85
N ILE A 237 19.81 -41.63 5.64
CA ILE A 237 20.47 -41.95 6.90
C ILE A 237 21.08 -43.32 6.78
N LYS A 238 22.42 -43.40 6.78
CA LYS A 238 23.16 -44.66 6.78
C LYS A 238 23.69 -44.98 8.18
N ARG A 239 23.39 -46.17 8.69
CA ARG A 239 23.88 -46.68 9.99
C ARG A 239 24.33 -48.12 9.86
N ARG A 240 25.23 -48.55 10.75
CA ARG A 240 25.70 -49.93 10.84
C ARG A 240 24.72 -50.74 11.68
N GLY A 241 24.39 -51.95 11.24
CA GLY A 241 23.46 -52.83 11.95
C GLY A 241 23.00 -53.98 11.08
N ASN A 242 22.79 -55.12 11.73
CA ASN A 242 22.33 -56.38 11.15
C ASN A 242 21.01 -56.88 11.76
N VAL A 243 20.33 -56.03 12.52
CA VAL A 243 19.10 -56.36 13.24
C VAL A 243 17.97 -55.44 12.77
N GLU A 244 16.77 -56.00 12.63
CA GLU A 244 15.56 -55.24 12.38
C GLU A 244 15.24 -54.36 13.58
N CYS A 245 15.00 -53.07 13.35
CA CYS A 245 14.68 -52.11 14.40
C CYS A 245 13.51 -51.22 14.00
N ASP A 246 12.71 -50.83 14.99
CA ASP A 246 11.63 -49.88 14.80
C ASP A 246 12.16 -48.46 14.91
N VAL A 247 11.73 -47.62 13.97
CA VAL A 247 12.12 -46.22 13.87
C VAL A 247 10.89 -45.35 13.99
N SER A 248 10.93 -44.40 14.93
CA SER A 248 9.91 -43.39 15.11
C SER A 248 10.37 -42.07 14.48
N ILE A 249 9.71 -41.66 13.41
CA ILE A 249 9.96 -40.42 12.69
C ILE A 249 8.92 -39.38 13.16
N ARG A 250 9.40 -38.26 13.69
CA ARG A 250 8.58 -37.12 14.12
C ARG A 250 8.83 -35.94 13.18
N LEU A 251 7.79 -35.48 12.51
CA LEU A 251 7.83 -34.35 11.58
C LEU A 251 7.08 -33.15 12.17
N GLU A 252 7.80 -32.06 12.43
CA GLU A 252 7.23 -30.78 12.83
C GLU A 252 7.09 -29.88 11.61
N MET A 253 5.85 -29.60 11.20
CA MET A 253 5.52 -28.76 10.04
C MET A 253 5.83 -27.29 10.32
N ASP A 254 6.40 -26.59 9.35
CA ASP A 254 6.60 -25.14 9.38
C ASP A 254 5.38 -24.43 8.77
N HIS A 255 4.45 -24.02 9.64
CA HIS A 255 3.30 -23.24 9.21
C HIS A 255 3.63 -21.76 9.30
N SER A 256 3.69 -21.08 8.15
CA SER A 256 3.78 -19.62 8.07
C SER A 256 2.50 -19.07 7.39
N PRO A 257 1.58 -18.43 8.13
CA PRO A 257 1.60 -18.09 9.56
C PRO A 257 1.39 -19.30 10.50
N GLU A 258 1.85 -19.16 11.73
CA GLU A 258 1.74 -20.21 12.76
C GLU A 258 0.27 -20.57 13.01
N ARG A 259 -0.03 -21.87 12.87
CA ARG A 259 -1.34 -22.44 13.14
C ARG A 259 -1.40 -23.00 14.56
N PHE A 260 -2.58 -22.98 15.15
CA PHE A 260 -2.85 -23.49 16.49
C PHE A 260 -4.06 -24.41 16.45
N LYS A 261 -4.04 -25.44 17.29
CA LYS A 261 -5.19 -26.29 17.57
C LYS A 261 -6.02 -25.64 18.66
N LEU A 262 -7.31 -25.42 18.37
CA LEU A 262 -8.25 -24.79 19.29
C LEU A 262 -8.71 -25.79 20.35
N SER A 263 -8.99 -25.29 21.56
CA SER A 263 -9.67 -26.10 22.58
C SER A 263 -11.05 -26.56 22.08
N PRO A 264 -11.55 -27.75 22.45
CA PRO A 264 -12.83 -28.26 21.97
C PRO A 264 -14.01 -27.31 22.20
N ALA A 265 -13.99 -26.58 23.33
CA ALA A 265 -15.02 -25.60 23.66
C ALA A 265 -15.07 -24.43 22.69
N LEU A 266 -13.90 -23.94 22.23
CA LEU A 266 -13.78 -22.84 21.27
C LEU A 266 -14.04 -23.32 19.83
N ALA A 267 -13.55 -24.52 19.49
CA ALA A 267 -13.78 -25.13 18.17
C ALA A 267 -15.27 -25.32 17.88
N GLN A 268 -16.06 -25.73 18.89
CA GLN A 268 -17.52 -25.86 18.76
C GLN A 268 -18.23 -24.52 18.48
N VAL A 269 -17.71 -23.40 18.99
CA VAL A 269 -18.32 -22.08 18.83
C VAL A 269 -17.98 -21.47 17.47
N LEU A 270 -16.73 -21.62 17.04
CA LEU A 270 -16.24 -21.04 15.79
C LEU A 270 -16.46 -21.95 14.58
N GLY A 271 -16.66 -23.26 14.81
CA GLY A 271 -16.75 -24.27 13.74
C GLY A 271 -15.41 -24.60 13.09
N VAL A 272 -14.29 -24.23 13.73
CA VAL A 272 -12.93 -24.41 13.21
C VAL A 272 -12.06 -25.10 14.26
N GLU A 273 -11.32 -26.13 13.86
CA GLU A 273 -10.44 -26.88 14.78
C GLU A 273 -8.99 -26.42 14.76
N VAL A 274 -8.49 -25.97 13.61
CA VAL A 274 -7.08 -25.58 13.40
C VAL A 274 -7.01 -24.33 12.55
N ASP A 275 -6.36 -23.28 13.07
CA ASP A 275 -6.24 -22.02 12.35
C ASP A 275 -5.12 -21.10 12.86
N SER A 276 -4.88 -20.00 12.16
CA SER A 276 -3.93 -18.95 12.55
C SER A 276 -4.52 -18.04 13.62
N ARG A 277 -3.67 -17.51 14.52
CA ARG A 277 -4.11 -16.61 15.61
C ARG A 277 -4.92 -15.40 15.11
N THR A 278 -4.50 -14.81 13.99
CA THR A 278 -5.19 -13.67 13.38
C THR A 278 -6.60 -14.03 12.90
N HIS A 279 -6.74 -15.17 12.23
CA HIS A 279 -8.04 -15.62 11.73
C HIS A 279 -8.96 -16.06 12.88
N ILE A 280 -8.45 -16.71 13.93
CA ILE A 280 -9.24 -17.05 15.13
C ILE A 280 -9.77 -15.78 15.80
N CYS A 281 -8.93 -14.76 15.99
CA CYS A 281 -9.37 -13.47 16.53
C CYS A 281 -10.47 -12.83 15.65
N ALA A 282 -10.32 -12.88 14.34
CA ALA A 282 -11.32 -12.36 13.40
C ALA A 282 -12.64 -13.15 13.47
N ALA A 283 -12.57 -14.48 13.57
CA ALA A 283 -13.74 -15.36 13.69
C ALA A 283 -14.50 -15.12 15.01
N VAL A 284 -13.79 -14.96 16.13
CA VAL A 284 -14.40 -14.58 17.42
C VAL A 284 -15.08 -13.21 17.31
N TRP A 285 -14.44 -12.25 16.63
CA TRP A 285 -15.03 -10.93 16.40
C TRP A 285 -16.29 -10.99 15.52
N GLN A 286 -16.26 -11.80 14.47
CA GLN A 286 -17.41 -12.02 13.61
C GLN A 286 -18.56 -12.67 14.39
N TYR A 287 -18.27 -13.63 15.26
CA TYR A 287 -19.24 -14.23 16.16
C TYR A 287 -19.91 -13.19 17.08
N ILE A 288 -19.11 -12.34 17.73
CA ILE A 288 -19.59 -11.25 18.59
C ILE A 288 -20.51 -10.29 17.83
N LYS A 289 -20.14 -9.94 16.59
CA LYS A 289 -20.95 -9.06 15.73
C LYS A 289 -22.28 -9.69 15.33
N ILE A 290 -22.26 -10.96 14.89
CA ILE A 290 -23.47 -11.68 14.47
C ILE A 290 -24.46 -11.79 15.63
N LYS A 291 -23.97 -12.12 16.83
CA LYS A 291 -24.79 -12.23 18.03
C LYS A 291 -25.08 -10.90 18.75
N LYS A 292 -24.54 -9.78 18.24
CA LYS A 292 -24.68 -8.43 18.83
C LYS A 292 -24.33 -8.40 20.33
N LEU A 293 -23.23 -9.05 20.70
CA LEU A 293 -22.78 -9.17 22.10
C LEU A 293 -21.98 -7.95 22.58
N GLN A 294 -21.82 -6.94 21.74
CA GLN A 294 -21.17 -5.69 22.12
C GLN A 294 -22.14 -4.82 22.92
N ASN A 295 -21.69 -4.30 24.05
CA ASN A 295 -22.52 -3.45 24.90
C ASN A 295 -22.81 -2.12 24.19
N HIS A 296 -24.08 -1.69 24.22
CA HIS A 296 -24.53 -0.45 23.58
C HIS A 296 -24.08 0.83 24.29
N VAL A 297 -23.78 0.74 25.59
CA VAL A 297 -23.38 1.88 26.44
C VAL A 297 -21.86 2.05 26.43
N ASP A 298 -21.12 0.95 26.48
CA ASP A 298 -19.66 0.95 26.42
C ASP A 298 -19.16 -0.02 25.34
N PRO A 299 -18.73 0.48 24.16
CA PRO A 299 -18.28 -0.37 23.06
C PRO A 299 -16.99 -1.14 23.36
N THR A 300 -16.31 -0.85 24.48
CA THR A 300 -15.10 -1.58 24.91
C THR A 300 -15.42 -2.87 25.66
N MET A 301 -16.68 -3.05 26.09
CA MET A 301 -17.17 -4.18 26.87
C MET A 301 -18.03 -5.11 25.99
N ILE A 302 -17.86 -6.41 26.20
CA ILE A 302 -18.59 -7.47 25.51
C ILE A 302 -19.30 -8.31 26.55
N ASP A 303 -20.61 -8.45 26.39
CA ASP A 303 -21.46 -9.30 27.23
C ASP A 303 -21.39 -10.74 26.69
N CYS A 304 -20.75 -11.63 27.45
CA CYS A 304 -20.53 -13.02 27.04
C CYS A 304 -21.84 -13.80 27.09
N ASP A 305 -22.21 -14.43 25.98
CA ASP A 305 -23.28 -15.42 25.94
C ASP A 305 -22.90 -16.72 26.66
N ALA A 306 -23.81 -17.68 26.78
CA ALA A 306 -23.55 -18.94 27.49
C ALA A 306 -22.32 -19.70 26.93
N ALA A 307 -22.08 -19.60 25.61
CA ALA A 307 -20.97 -20.27 24.95
C ALA A 307 -19.63 -19.58 25.23
N LEU A 308 -19.56 -18.24 25.10
CA LEU A 308 -18.37 -17.46 25.43
C LEU A 308 -18.07 -17.47 26.93
N ARG A 309 -19.10 -17.51 27.78
CA ARG A 309 -18.95 -17.63 29.23
C ARG A 309 -18.32 -18.96 29.62
N ARG A 310 -18.66 -20.05 28.93
CA ARG A 310 -18.01 -21.36 29.12
C ARG A 310 -16.53 -21.34 28.76
N ILE A 311 -16.13 -20.52 27.77
CA ILE A 311 -14.75 -20.41 27.30
C ILE A 311 -13.95 -19.47 28.22
N PHE A 312 -14.41 -18.23 28.37
CA PHE A 312 -13.68 -17.17 29.06
C PHE A 312 -13.91 -17.13 30.58
N GLY A 313 -14.95 -17.80 31.09
CA GLY A 313 -15.29 -17.83 32.52
C GLY A 313 -15.98 -16.58 33.07
N ASP A 314 -15.93 -15.46 32.33
CA ASP A 314 -16.46 -14.17 32.75
C ASP A 314 -17.78 -13.83 32.03
N GLU A 315 -18.73 -13.20 32.73
CA GLU A 315 -19.97 -12.72 32.11
C GLU A 315 -19.74 -11.49 31.22
N ARG A 316 -18.72 -10.69 31.54
CA ARG A 316 -18.36 -9.47 30.82
C ARG A 316 -16.86 -9.38 30.65
N ILE A 317 -16.42 -9.16 29.42
CA ILE A 317 -14.99 -9.04 29.10
C ILE A 317 -14.69 -7.75 28.34
N LYS A 318 -13.50 -7.20 28.58
CA LYS A 318 -12.96 -6.10 27.78
C LYS A 318 -12.43 -6.64 26.45
N PHE A 319 -12.65 -5.89 25.37
CA PHE A 319 -12.14 -6.26 24.04
C PHE A 319 -10.63 -6.51 24.02
N ALA A 320 -9.84 -5.68 24.71
CA ALA A 320 -8.38 -5.84 24.79
C ALA A 320 -7.95 -7.17 25.42
N SER A 321 -8.73 -7.70 26.36
CA SER A 321 -8.42 -8.94 27.08
C SER A 321 -8.70 -10.21 26.27
N ILE A 322 -9.49 -10.13 25.19
CA ILE A 322 -9.85 -11.30 24.37
C ILE A 322 -8.61 -11.98 23.81
N SER A 323 -7.67 -11.22 23.26
CA SER A 323 -6.45 -11.77 22.64
C SER A 323 -5.56 -12.53 23.63
N ALA A 324 -5.57 -12.13 24.90
CA ALA A 324 -4.82 -12.76 25.99
C ALA A 324 -5.54 -14.00 26.53
N ARG A 325 -6.86 -13.90 26.74
CA ARG A 325 -7.70 -15.04 27.14
C ARG A 325 -7.70 -16.14 26.09
N LEU A 326 -7.76 -15.77 24.81
CA LEU A 326 -7.74 -16.69 23.68
C LEU A 326 -6.47 -17.56 23.69
N HIS A 327 -5.32 -17.01 24.08
CA HIS A 327 -4.05 -17.74 24.14
C HIS A 327 -4.12 -18.99 25.02
N GLN A 328 -4.92 -18.98 26.09
CA GLN A 328 -5.10 -20.15 26.98
C GLN A 328 -5.87 -21.30 26.31
N HIS A 329 -6.56 -21.02 25.20
CA HIS A 329 -7.32 -21.98 24.40
C HIS A 329 -6.63 -22.34 23.08
N LEU A 330 -5.41 -21.85 22.86
CA LEU A 330 -4.59 -22.14 21.69
C LEU A 330 -3.44 -23.07 22.11
N SER A 331 -3.40 -24.25 21.51
CA SER A 331 -2.30 -25.20 21.68
C SER A 331 -1.51 -25.34 20.37
N PRO A 332 -0.19 -25.60 20.41
CA PRO A 332 0.57 -25.85 19.19
C PRO A 332 0.05 -27.12 18.49
N LEU A 333 0.19 -27.18 17.16
CA LEU A 333 -0.15 -28.38 16.41
C LEU A 333 0.75 -29.53 16.85
N GLN A 334 0.16 -30.72 16.95
CA GLN A 334 0.90 -31.92 17.24
C GLN A 334 1.77 -32.28 16.03
N PRO A 335 3.04 -32.68 16.23
CA PRO A 335 3.87 -33.17 15.14
C PRO A 335 3.30 -34.47 14.59
N ILE A 336 3.62 -34.77 13.34
CA ILE A 336 3.24 -36.01 12.68
C ILE A 336 4.20 -37.10 13.15
N HIS A 337 3.66 -38.19 13.71
CA HIS A 337 4.43 -39.37 14.11
C HIS A 337 4.23 -40.49 13.09
N LEU A 338 5.32 -40.92 12.47
CA LEU A 338 5.35 -42.04 11.54
C LEU A 338 6.22 -43.15 12.13
N GLN A 339 5.74 -44.38 12.11
CA GLN A 339 6.51 -45.55 12.53
C GLN A 339 6.92 -46.35 11.30
N HIS A 340 8.20 -46.72 11.25
CA HIS A 340 8.74 -47.55 10.18
C HIS A 340 9.66 -48.62 10.76
N ARG A 341 9.43 -49.88 10.37
CA ARG A 341 10.28 -51.00 10.77
C ARG A 341 11.35 -51.25 9.71
N ILE A 342 12.62 -51.12 10.10
CA ILE A 342 13.77 -51.42 9.25
C ILE A 342 13.85 -52.92 9.04
N LYS A 343 13.69 -53.35 7.79
CA LYS A 343 13.91 -54.73 7.34
C LYS A 343 15.34 -54.88 6.82
N VAL A 344 16.06 -55.88 7.31
CA VAL A 344 17.44 -56.21 6.86
C VAL A 344 17.48 -57.42 5.92
N SER A 345 16.31 -57.93 5.53
CA SER A 345 16.15 -59.05 4.60
C SER A 345 14.95 -58.82 3.67
N GLY A 346 15.01 -59.33 2.44
CA GLY A 346 13.93 -59.25 1.45
C GLY A 346 14.21 -58.32 0.25
N SER A 347 13.14 -57.83 -0.39
CA SER A 347 13.22 -56.97 -1.59
C SER A 347 13.81 -55.59 -1.27
N ILE A 348 14.68 -55.08 -2.13
CA ILE A 348 15.27 -53.74 -2.04
C ILE A 348 14.66 -52.86 -3.15
N PRO A 349 14.07 -51.69 -2.83
CA PRO A 349 13.88 -51.09 -1.51
C PRO A 349 12.83 -51.84 -0.66
N ALA A 350 13.13 -52.04 0.62
CA ALA A 350 12.23 -52.65 1.59
C ALA A 350 11.33 -51.57 2.21
N GLY A 351 10.02 -51.67 1.97
CA GLY A 351 9.02 -50.74 2.49
C GLY A 351 8.56 -49.72 1.44
N ASN A 352 7.24 -49.64 1.24
CA ASN A 352 6.58 -48.68 0.36
C ASN A 352 5.55 -47.86 1.16
N ALA A 353 5.98 -47.29 2.29
CA ALA A 353 5.09 -46.50 3.13
C ALA A 353 4.95 -45.09 2.53
N CYS A 354 3.77 -44.81 2.00
CA CYS A 354 3.41 -43.52 1.41
C CYS A 354 2.50 -42.76 2.39
N TYR A 355 2.86 -41.54 2.73
CA TYR A 355 2.06 -40.66 3.59
C TYR A 355 1.74 -39.36 2.85
N ASP A 356 0.45 -39.04 2.77
CA ASP A 356 -0.03 -37.83 2.12
C ASP A 356 -0.31 -36.76 3.18
N VAL A 357 0.35 -35.61 3.05
CA VAL A 357 0.27 -34.50 4.00
C VAL A 357 -0.14 -33.23 3.26
N SER A 358 -1.17 -32.53 3.74
CA SER A 358 -1.60 -31.26 3.15
C SER A 358 -0.64 -30.13 3.53
N VAL A 359 -0.08 -29.45 2.53
CA VAL A 359 0.86 -28.32 2.67
C VAL A 359 0.31 -27.07 1.99
N ASN A 360 0.68 -25.91 2.52
CA ASN A 360 0.30 -24.61 1.97
C ASN A 360 1.45 -24.05 1.14
N LEU A 361 1.20 -23.72 -0.12
CA LEU A 361 2.16 -23.10 -1.02
C LEU A 361 1.83 -21.62 -1.25
N PRO A 362 2.83 -20.75 -1.40
CA PRO A 362 2.62 -19.42 -1.97
C PRO A 362 1.99 -19.53 -3.36
N ALA A 363 1.00 -18.69 -3.65
CA ALA A 363 0.34 -18.70 -4.95
C ALA A 363 1.37 -18.48 -6.09
N PRO A 364 1.37 -19.34 -7.14
CA PRO A 364 2.35 -19.25 -8.22
C PRO A 364 2.29 -17.91 -8.98
N LEU A 365 1.12 -17.28 -8.99
CA LEU A 365 0.85 -15.98 -9.63
C LEU A 365 1.62 -14.82 -8.99
N LEU A 366 2.20 -14.98 -7.79
CA LEU A 366 2.91 -13.90 -7.10
C LEU A 366 4.05 -13.31 -7.93
N LYS A 367 4.78 -14.14 -8.68
CA LYS A 367 5.87 -13.67 -9.54
C LYS A 367 5.34 -12.81 -10.69
N GLU A 368 4.26 -13.23 -11.32
CA GLU A 368 3.59 -12.49 -12.40
C GLU A 368 2.99 -11.17 -11.89
N MET A 369 2.37 -11.17 -10.71
CA MET A 369 1.85 -9.97 -10.06
C MET A 369 2.96 -8.96 -9.75
N ASN A 370 4.10 -9.42 -9.23
CA ASN A 370 5.28 -8.57 -9.03
C ASN A 370 5.77 -7.97 -10.36
N GLN A 371 5.87 -8.79 -11.39
CA GLN A 371 6.29 -8.33 -12.71
C GLN A 371 5.32 -7.29 -13.28
N PHE A 372 4.01 -7.50 -13.13
CA PHE A 372 2.98 -6.54 -13.54
C PHE A 372 3.12 -5.19 -12.82
N LEU A 373 3.34 -5.18 -11.51
CA LEU A 373 3.57 -3.93 -10.75
C LEU A 373 4.80 -3.16 -11.24
N THR A 374 5.90 -3.86 -11.54
CA THR A 374 7.12 -3.21 -12.07
C THR A 374 6.93 -2.67 -13.48
N ASN A 375 6.05 -3.27 -14.28
CA ASN A 375 5.75 -2.82 -15.64
C ASN A 375 4.86 -1.58 -15.64
N ILE A 376 3.89 -1.47 -14.71
CA ILE A 376 3.09 -0.25 -14.53
C ILE A 376 3.97 0.96 -14.19
N GLU A 377 5.16 0.78 -13.60
CA GLU A 377 5.99 1.93 -13.24
C GLU A 377 6.80 2.48 -14.43
N LYS A 378 6.74 1.82 -15.59
CA LYS A 378 7.43 2.23 -16.81
C LYS A 378 6.48 3.00 -17.73
N HIS A 379 6.34 4.30 -17.50
CA HIS A 379 5.47 5.19 -18.28
C HIS A 379 6.20 6.32 -19.02
N ARG A 380 7.51 6.14 -19.30
CA ARG A 380 8.33 7.18 -19.96
C ARG A 380 7.76 7.64 -21.31
N ASP A 381 7.22 6.73 -22.11
CA ASP A 381 6.65 7.09 -23.42
C ASP A 381 5.34 7.87 -23.27
N ILE A 382 4.56 7.59 -22.23
CA ILE A 382 3.34 8.33 -21.88
C ILE A 382 3.72 9.77 -21.49
N ASP A 383 4.74 9.95 -20.65
CA ASP A 383 5.24 11.28 -20.27
C ASP A 383 5.68 12.10 -21.51
N LEU A 384 6.35 11.45 -22.48
CA LEU A 384 6.75 12.10 -23.73
C LEU A 384 5.55 12.54 -24.57
N HIS A 385 4.51 11.71 -24.66
CA HIS A 385 3.29 12.05 -25.38
C HIS A 385 2.51 13.18 -24.68
N ASP A 386 2.48 13.18 -23.35
CA ASP A 386 1.87 14.24 -22.54
C ASP A 386 2.53 15.60 -22.78
N ASP A 387 3.87 15.64 -22.85
CA ASP A 387 4.62 16.86 -23.19
C ASP A 387 4.27 17.38 -24.60
N VAL A 388 4.09 16.48 -25.57
CA VAL A 388 3.68 16.84 -26.94
C VAL A 388 2.24 17.38 -26.95
N ILE A 389 1.33 16.76 -26.20
CA ILE A 389 -0.06 17.21 -26.04
C ILE A 389 -0.08 18.61 -25.42
N GLU A 390 0.65 18.85 -24.32
CA GLU A 390 0.70 20.15 -23.66
C GLU A 390 1.25 21.23 -24.61
N ASN A 391 2.32 20.93 -25.34
CA ASN A 391 2.88 21.84 -26.34
C ASN A 391 1.89 22.18 -27.45
N THR A 392 1.11 21.21 -27.90
CA THR A 392 0.12 21.40 -28.95
C THR A 392 -1.07 22.22 -28.46
N ILE A 393 -1.58 21.96 -27.25
CA ILE A 393 -2.63 22.76 -26.61
C ILE A 393 -2.20 24.22 -26.44
N ARG A 394 -0.94 24.46 -26.02
CA ARG A 394 -0.37 25.81 -25.95
C ARG A 394 -0.44 26.53 -27.30
N LYS A 395 0.03 25.87 -28.38
CA LYS A 395 -0.03 26.42 -29.74
C LYS A 395 -1.47 26.71 -30.18
N ILE A 396 -2.41 25.80 -29.93
CA ILE A 396 -3.84 25.99 -30.25
C ILE A 396 -4.39 27.24 -29.53
N SER A 397 -4.08 27.39 -28.24
CA SER A 397 -4.53 28.54 -27.45
C SER A 397 -3.98 29.87 -27.99
N GLU A 398 -2.73 29.87 -28.45
CA GLU A 398 -2.05 31.02 -29.05
C GLU A 398 -2.67 31.39 -30.40
N HIS A 399 -2.84 30.42 -31.30
CA HIS A 399 -3.51 30.64 -32.59
C HIS A 399 -4.93 31.15 -32.41
N ARG A 400 -5.66 30.61 -31.44
CA ARG A 400 -7.01 31.05 -31.11
C ARG A 400 -7.04 32.49 -30.57
N ARG A 401 -6.06 32.88 -29.74
CA ARG A 401 -5.89 34.26 -29.27
C ARG A 401 -5.58 35.21 -30.43
N ARG A 402 -4.67 34.83 -31.34
CA ARG A 402 -4.37 35.59 -32.56
C ARG A 402 -5.60 35.76 -33.44
N ARG A 403 -6.36 34.69 -33.69
CA ARG A 403 -7.60 34.75 -34.48
C ARG A 403 -8.62 35.69 -33.84
N ALA A 404 -8.84 35.59 -32.52
CA ALA A 404 -9.75 36.47 -31.81
C ALA A 404 -9.31 37.96 -31.87
N TYR A 405 -8.00 38.21 -31.81
CA TYR A 405 -7.43 39.55 -31.97
C TYR A 405 -7.74 40.13 -33.36
N PHE A 406 -7.45 39.39 -34.43
CA PHE A 406 -7.72 39.85 -35.80
C PHE A 406 -9.23 39.98 -36.10
N LEU A 407 -10.06 39.08 -35.56
CA LEU A 407 -11.51 39.21 -35.69
C LEU A 407 -12.06 40.42 -34.93
N GLY A 408 -11.56 40.69 -33.73
CA GLY A 408 -11.94 41.88 -32.97
C GLY A 408 -11.64 43.15 -33.76
N PHE A 409 -10.47 43.20 -34.42
CA PHE A 409 -10.09 44.29 -35.30
C PHE A 409 -10.99 44.41 -36.54
N SER A 410 -11.36 43.30 -37.19
CA SER A 410 -12.20 43.34 -38.40
C SER A 410 -13.65 43.74 -38.12
N HIS A 411 -14.19 43.45 -36.93
CA HIS A 411 -15.58 43.77 -36.58
C HIS A 411 -15.79 45.23 -36.15
N SER A 412 -14.90 45.79 -35.32
CA SER A 412 -14.92 47.22 -34.97
C SER A 412 -13.49 47.75 -34.83
N PRO A 413 -12.88 48.28 -35.90
CA PRO A 413 -11.49 48.69 -35.86
C PRO A 413 -11.26 49.89 -34.94
N VAL A 414 -12.20 50.84 -34.89
CA VAL A 414 -12.07 52.06 -34.08
C VAL A 414 -12.13 51.74 -32.59
N ASP A 415 -13.15 51.00 -32.15
CA ASP A 415 -13.28 50.63 -30.73
C ASP A 415 -12.16 49.69 -30.30
N PHE A 416 -11.73 48.79 -31.20
CA PHE A 416 -10.63 47.87 -30.93
C PHE A 416 -9.31 48.61 -30.74
N ILE A 417 -8.95 49.55 -31.61
CA ILE A 417 -7.72 50.36 -31.47
C ILE A 417 -7.78 51.17 -30.17
N ASN A 418 -8.91 51.83 -29.90
CA ASN A 418 -9.07 52.62 -28.67
C ASN A 418 -8.94 51.73 -27.41
N GLY A 419 -9.55 50.54 -27.43
CA GLY A 419 -9.43 49.54 -26.37
C GLY A 419 -8.02 48.99 -26.23
N LEU A 420 -7.33 48.74 -27.34
CA LEU A 420 -5.95 48.25 -27.37
C LEU A 420 -4.98 49.28 -26.78
N VAL A 421 -5.07 50.54 -27.22
CA VAL A 421 -4.26 51.64 -26.68
C VAL A 421 -4.52 51.82 -25.18
N ALA A 422 -5.78 51.75 -24.75
CA ALA A 422 -6.13 51.81 -23.33
C ALA A 422 -5.61 50.59 -22.54
N SER A 423 -5.59 49.39 -23.12
CA SER A 423 -5.00 48.19 -22.50
C SER A 423 -3.49 48.31 -22.39
N GLN A 424 -2.80 48.62 -23.48
CA GLN A 424 -1.33 48.75 -23.51
C GLN A 424 -0.85 49.89 -22.59
N SER A 425 -1.59 51.00 -22.50
CA SER A 425 -1.29 52.07 -21.55
C SER A 425 -1.42 51.60 -20.10
N ARG A 426 -2.43 50.77 -19.77
CA ARG A 426 -2.57 50.18 -18.43
C ARG A 426 -1.47 49.17 -18.14
N ASP A 427 -1.17 48.29 -19.09
CA ASP A 427 -0.14 47.26 -18.95
C ASP A 427 1.24 47.88 -18.75
N LEU A 428 1.57 48.92 -19.52
CA LEU A 428 2.81 49.67 -19.35
C LEU A 428 2.88 50.36 -17.97
N LYS A 429 1.79 50.97 -17.49
CA LYS A 429 1.74 51.57 -16.15
C LYS A 429 1.99 50.52 -15.06
N MET A 430 1.45 49.31 -15.21
CA MET A 430 1.69 48.19 -14.29
C MET A 430 3.16 47.74 -14.31
N VAL A 431 3.77 47.59 -15.49
CA VAL A 431 5.18 47.17 -15.62
C VAL A 431 6.15 48.20 -15.06
N VAL A 432 5.88 49.50 -15.27
CA VAL A 432 6.73 50.60 -14.78
C VAL A 432 6.48 50.88 -13.29
N GLY A 433 5.53 50.21 -12.65
CA GLY A 433 5.18 50.43 -11.24
C GLY A 433 4.61 51.82 -10.97
N GLN A 434 4.10 52.49 -12.00
CA GLN A 434 3.44 53.78 -11.83
C GLN A 434 2.06 53.54 -11.22
N ASN A 435 1.80 54.19 -10.08
CA ASN A 435 0.46 54.25 -9.53
C ASN A 435 -0.52 54.74 -10.60
N ASN A 436 -1.78 54.31 -10.48
CA ASN A 436 -2.89 54.51 -11.42
C ASN A 436 -3.29 55.99 -11.67
N ARG A 437 -2.38 56.95 -11.40
CA ARG A 437 -2.49 58.37 -11.67
C ARG A 437 -2.59 58.57 -13.17
N ASN A 438 -3.71 59.15 -13.58
CA ASN A 438 -3.93 59.50 -14.97
C ASN A 438 -3.83 61.02 -15.07
N ALA A 439 -2.64 61.53 -15.39
CA ALA A 439 -2.33 62.97 -15.40
C ALA A 439 -3.33 63.78 -16.25
N GLU A 440 -3.86 63.19 -17.32
CA GLU A 440 -4.87 63.83 -18.17
C GLU A 440 -6.24 63.95 -17.49
N LYS A 441 -6.62 62.98 -16.64
CA LYS A 441 -7.85 63.10 -15.83
C LYS A 441 -7.65 64.09 -14.68
N GLU A 442 -6.48 64.09 -14.04
CA GLU A 442 -6.13 65.03 -12.96
C GLU A 442 -6.11 66.51 -13.42
N ARG A 443 -6.03 66.78 -14.73
CA ARG A 443 -6.09 68.13 -15.31
C ARG A 443 -7.52 68.66 -15.50
N ARG A 444 -8.53 67.79 -15.51
CA ARG A 444 -9.93 68.19 -15.74
C ARG A 444 -10.62 68.49 -14.41
N SER A 445 -11.45 69.54 -14.38
CA SER A 445 -12.23 69.93 -13.19
C SER A 445 -13.12 68.80 -12.68
N ASP A 446 -13.67 67.98 -13.57
CA ASP A 446 -14.57 66.86 -13.25
C ASP A 446 -13.94 65.81 -12.33
N PHE A 447 -12.61 65.71 -12.35
CA PHE A 447 -11.87 64.81 -11.47
C PHE A 447 -11.96 65.25 -10.01
N TYR A 448 -12.07 66.55 -9.75
CA TYR A 448 -12.19 67.13 -8.40
C TYR A 448 -13.65 67.29 -7.94
N ASN A 449 -14.63 66.97 -8.78
CA ASN A 449 -16.05 66.92 -8.41
C ASN A 449 -16.48 65.53 -7.91
N GLN A 450 -15.55 64.77 -7.34
CA GLN A 450 -15.79 63.40 -6.90
C GLN A 450 -15.98 63.33 -5.38
N PRO A 451 -16.78 62.37 -4.85
CA PRO A 451 -17.09 62.30 -3.41
C PRO A 451 -15.86 62.13 -2.50
N TRP A 452 -14.77 61.57 -3.03
CA TRP A 452 -13.53 61.38 -2.26
C TRP A 452 -12.76 62.69 -2.01
N VAL A 453 -13.10 63.77 -2.71
CA VAL A 453 -12.35 65.02 -2.68
C VAL A 453 -12.56 65.76 -1.36
N GLU A 454 -13.79 65.79 -0.83
CA GLU A 454 -14.10 66.43 0.45
C GLU A 454 -13.32 65.78 1.61
N ASP A 455 -13.38 64.45 1.72
CA ASP A 455 -12.63 63.68 2.72
C ASP A 455 -11.11 63.84 2.51
N SER A 456 -10.64 63.90 1.25
CA SER A 456 -9.22 64.11 0.94
C SER A 456 -8.73 65.51 1.30
N VAL A 457 -9.55 66.55 1.10
CA VAL A 457 -9.24 67.94 1.49
C VAL A 457 -9.19 68.05 3.01
N ILE A 458 -10.14 67.45 3.74
CA ILE A 458 -10.14 67.43 5.20
C ILE A 458 -8.88 66.73 5.73
N ARG A 459 -8.52 65.56 5.17
CA ARG A 459 -7.29 64.84 5.52
C ARG A 459 -6.03 65.64 5.18
N TYR A 460 -6.02 66.35 4.05
CA TYR A 460 -4.92 67.21 3.65
C TYR A 460 -4.75 68.40 4.62
N LEU A 461 -5.83 69.09 4.97
CA LEU A 461 -5.84 70.20 5.92
C LEU A 461 -5.39 69.75 7.31
N ASN A 462 -5.89 68.61 7.79
CA ASN A 462 -5.48 68.04 9.07
C ASN A 462 -4.01 67.58 9.10
N ARG A 463 -3.45 67.21 7.94
CA ARG A 463 -2.03 66.88 7.78
C ARG A 463 -1.15 68.12 7.58
N ARG A 464 -1.75 69.30 7.39
CA ARG A 464 -1.05 70.59 7.23
C ARG A 464 -1.06 71.45 8.52
N PRO A 465 -0.44 71.03 9.63
CA PRO A 465 0.04 71.97 10.64
C PRO A 465 1.58 72.10 10.61
N ALA A 466 2.08 73.33 10.80
CA ALA A 466 3.49 73.75 10.99
C ALA A 466 4.38 74.11 9.77
N LYS A 467 3.86 74.83 8.77
CA LYS A 467 4.71 75.71 7.93
C LYS A 467 4.21 77.16 7.78
N ALA A 468 3.10 77.51 8.42
CA ALA A 468 2.52 78.86 8.37
C ALA A 468 2.50 79.59 9.73
N SER A 469 3.31 79.12 10.70
CA SER A 469 3.44 79.74 12.03
C SER A 469 4.77 80.50 12.21
N GLU A 470 5.31 81.08 11.13
CA GLU A 470 6.23 82.21 11.25
C GLU A 470 5.49 83.46 10.80
N ALA A 471 4.82 84.12 11.75
CA ALA A 471 4.43 85.51 11.64
C ALA A 471 5.50 86.34 12.38
N PRO A 472 5.96 87.49 11.83
CA PRO A 472 7.04 88.27 12.41
C PRO A 472 6.58 88.93 13.72
N GLY A 473 7.45 88.84 14.73
CA GLY A 473 7.26 89.48 16.03
C GLY A 473 7.18 91.00 15.90
N ILE A 474 6.13 91.55 16.52
CA ILE A 474 6.01 92.97 16.83
C ILE A 474 7.00 93.25 17.96
N HIS A 475 7.98 94.12 17.71
CA HIS A 475 8.74 94.81 18.75
C HIS A 475 8.26 96.28 18.83
N PRO A 476 8.28 96.89 20.03
CA PRO A 476 7.56 98.11 20.38
C PRO A 476 8.06 99.38 19.70
#